data_AF-A0A1H2ZRF2-F1
#
_entry.id   AF-A0A1H2ZRF2-F1
#
_cell.length_a   1.000
_cell.length_b   1.000
_cell.length_c   1.000
_cell.angle_alpha   90.00
_cell.angle_beta   90.00
_cell.angle_gamma   90.00
#
_symmetry.space_group_name_H-M   'P 1'
#
loop_
_entity.id
_entity.type
_entity.pdbx_description
1 polymer ?
#
loop_
_entity_poly.entity_id
_entity_poly.type
_entity_poly.pdbx_seq_one_letter_code
_entity_poly.pdbx_strand_id
1 'polypeptide(L)'
;LGLRGDSSFQWSGGLSVVQAYAAWQHAFTAGSLVFGAAYVGAPAAGFTVQGIGLARSSGWAGLGLSTAVDQRWGWYLNYDAQLGSGGLRNNVLSLGLRSKLD
;
A
#
# COMPACT_ATOMS: atom_id res chain seq x y z
N LEU A 1 9.27 9.30 -5.98
CA LEU A 1 10.72 9.06 -5.74
C LEU A 1 10.85 8.02 -4.65
N GLY A 2 11.85 7.13 -4.68
CA GLY A 2 12.00 6.13 -3.62
C GLY A 2 13.31 5.35 -3.71
N LEU A 3 13.66 4.68 -2.62
CA LEU A 3 14.80 3.79 -2.49
C LEU A 3 14.31 2.42 -2.05
N ARG A 4 14.95 1.36 -2.58
CA ARG A 4 14.71 -0.02 -2.22
C ARG A 4 16.06 -0.73 -2.10
N GLY A 5 16.18 -1.59 -1.11
CA GLY A 5 17.31 -2.49 -0.95
C GLY A 5 16.82 -3.87 -0.54
N ASP A 6 17.55 -4.89 -0.95
CA ASP A 6 17.30 -6.27 -0.57
C ASP A 6 18.61 -6.98 -0.23
N SER A 7 18.50 -8.03 0.56
CA SER A 7 19.58 -8.94 0.91
C SER A 7 19.04 -10.35 0.99
N SER A 8 19.82 -11.31 0.47
CA SER A 8 19.46 -12.71 0.47
C SER A 8 20.43 -13.54 1.30
N PHE A 9 19.92 -14.57 1.95
CA PHE A 9 20.71 -15.50 2.72
C PHE A 9 20.11 -16.91 2.68
N GLN A 10 21.00 -17.90 2.59
CA GLN A 10 20.64 -19.31 2.63
C GLN A 10 20.70 -19.81 4.08
N TRP A 11 19.67 -20.55 4.51
CA TRP A 11 19.62 -21.18 5.83
C TRP A 11 18.85 -22.51 5.75
N SER A 12 18.70 -23.18 6.90
CA SER A 12 18.03 -24.49 7.00
C SER A 12 16.57 -24.48 6.52
N GLY A 13 15.91 -23.32 6.55
CA GLY A 13 14.54 -23.12 6.07
C GLY A 13 14.44 -22.76 4.58
N GLY A 14 15.56 -22.71 3.85
CA GLY A 14 15.60 -22.37 2.42
C GLY A 14 16.32 -21.05 2.11
N LEU A 15 16.06 -20.49 0.94
CA LEU A 15 16.60 -19.18 0.54
C LEU A 15 15.63 -18.09 1.00
N SER A 16 16.08 -17.22 1.90
CA SER A 16 15.32 -16.06 2.33
C SER A 16 15.85 -14.77 1.71
N VAL A 17 14.95 -13.88 1.35
CA VAL A 17 15.22 -12.53 0.86
C VAL A 17 14.50 -11.55 1.77
N VAL A 18 15.26 -10.66 2.39
CA VAL A 18 14.72 -9.53 3.15
C VAL A 18 14.82 -8.30 2.27
N GLN A 19 13.73 -7.55 2.18
CA GLN A 19 13.64 -6.31 1.42
C GLN A 19 13.19 -5.18 2.33
N ALA A 20 13.74 -3.99 2.11
CA ALA A 20 13.26 -2.76 2.71
C ALA A 20 13.10 -1.70 1.62
N TYR A 21 12.11 -0.83 1.75
CA TYR A 21 11.96 0.31 0.86
C TYR A 21 11.33 1.50 1.55
N ALA A 22 11.60 2.68 0.99
CA ALA A 22 10.92 3.92 1.33
C ALA A 22 10.66 4.70 0.03
N ALA A 23 9.44 5.22 -0.11
CA ALA A 23 9.03 5.96 -1.28
C ALA A 23 8.19 7.18 -0.88
N TRP A 24 8.30 8.23 -1.65
CA TRP A 24 7.45 9.41 -1.59
C TRP A 24 6.67 9.53 -2.89
N GLN A 25 5.36 9.66 -2.75
CA GLN A 25 4.41 9.82 -3.83
C GLN A 25 3.70 11.17 -3.70
N HIS A 26 3.55 11.85 -4.82
CA HIS A 26 2.82 13.11 -4.91
C HIS A 26 1.77 13.02 -6.01
N ALA A 27 0.53 13.26 -5.64
CA ALA A 27 -0.57 13.41 -6.57
C ALA A 27 -0.54 14.83 -7.14
N PHE A 28 -0.25 14.94 -8.43
CA PHE A 28 -0.25 16.22 -9.16
C PHE A 28 -1.66 16.76 -9.43
N THR A 29 -2.69 15.94 -9.26
CA THR A 29 -4.08 16.33 -9.49
C THR A 29 -4.65 17.06 -8.28
N ALA A 30 -5.21 18.26 -8.49
CA ALA A 30 -6.01 18.98 -7.51
C ALA A 30 -7.46 18.44 -7.42
N GLY A 31 -7.61 17.11 -7.50
CA GLY A 31 -8.90 16.45 -7.61
C GLY A 31 -9.77 16.76 -6.40
N SER A 32 -10.89 17.43 -6.63
CA SER A 32 -11.91 17.66 -5.62
C SER A 32 -12.94 16.54 -5.73
N LEU A 33 -13.11 15.70 -4.70
CA LEU A 33 -14.24 14.75 -4.62
C LEU A 33 -15.54 15.46 -4.18
N VAL A 34 -15.69 16.74 -4.50
CA VAL A 34 -16.93 17.45 -4.25
C VAL A 34 -17.98 16.94 -5.23
N PHE A 35 -19.11 16.46 -4.72
CA PHE A 35 -20.24 16.01 -5.53
C PHE A 35 -21.50 16.78 -5.16
N GLY A 36 -22.34 17.05 -6.17
CA GLY A 36 -23.66 17.62 -5.97
C GLY A 36 -24.63 16.55 -5.47
N ALA A 37 -25.37 16.85 -4.42
CA ALA A 37 -26.45 16.04 -3.90
C ALA A 37 -27.75 16.86 -3.90
N ALA A 38 -28.88 16.20 -4.09
CA ALA A 38 -30.20 16.80 -3.97
C ALA A 38 -31.15 15.81 -3.31
N TYR A 39 -32.14 16.32 -2.59
CA TYR A 39 -33.19 15.48 -2.03
C TYR A 39 -34.12 14.99 -3.14
N VAL A 40 -34.51 13.71 -3.09
CA VAL A 40 -35.41 13.10 -4.09
C VAL A 40 -36.72 13.87 -4.23
N GLY A 41 -37.24 14.45 -3.13
CA GLY A 41 -38.46 15.26 -3.13
C GLY A 41 -38.26 16.76 -3.44
N ALA A 42 -37.02 17.23 -3.59
CA ALA A 42 -36.71 18.63 -3.91
C ALA A 42 -35.46 18.72 -4.82
N PRO A 43 -35.54 18.27 -6.08
CA PRO A 43 -34.38 18.23 -7.00
C PRO A 43 -33.79 19.61 -7.32
N ALA A 44 -34.58 20.67 -7.19
CA ALA A 44 -34.14 22.06 -7.39
C ALA A 44 -33.30 22.61 -6.23
N ALA A 45 -33.30 21.96 -5.06
CA ALA A 45 -32.54 22.37 -3.88
C ALA A 45 -31.24 21.55 -3.77
N GLY A 46 -30.40 21.63 -4.80
CA GLY A 46 -29.08 20.99 -4.81
C GLY A 46 -28.11 21.62 -3.81
N PHE A 47 -27.27 20.81 -3.18
CA PHE A 47 -26.17 21.25 -2.33
C PHE A 47 -24.90 20.48 -2.66
N THR A 48 -23.75 21.07 -2.37
CA THR A 48 -22.45 20.45 -2.63
C THR A 48 -21.90 19.80 -1.38
N VAL A 49 -21.52 18.53 -1.49
CA VAL A 49 -20.90 17.77 -0.40
C VAL A 49 -19.42 17.64 -0.70
N GLN A 50 -18.58 18.03 0.26
CA GLN A 50 -17.14 17.82 0.18
C GLN A 50 -16.81 16.36 0.49
N GLY A 51 -16.34 15.63 -0.52
CA GLY A 51 -15.85 14.27 -0.34
C GLY A 51 -14.51 14.21 0.39
N ILE A 52 -14.00 12.99 0.55
CA ILE A 52 -12.72 12.72 1.22
C ILE A 52 -11.58 13.52 0.58
N GLY A 53 -10.86 14.30 1.40
CA GLY A 53 -9.69 15.03 0.95
C GLY A 53 -8.57 14.05 0.57
N LEU A 54 -8.21 13.99 -0.72
CA LEU A 54 -7.03 13.23 -1.12
C LEU A 54 -5.79 13.87 -0.51
N ALA A 55 -4.94 13.05 0.13
CA ALA A 55 -3.61 13.52 0.48
C ALA A 55 -2.82 13.75 -0.81
N ARG A 56 -2.42 15.00 -1.05
CA ARG A 56 -1.58 15.36 -2.21
C ARG A 56 -0.19 14.76 -2.11
N SER A 57 0.31 14.48 -0.91
CA SER A 57 1.59 13.83 -0.69
C SER A 57 1.44 12.69 0.30
N SER A 58 2.01 11.53 -0.02
CA SER A 58 2.09 10.38 0.87
C SER A 58 3.47 9.76 0.81
N GLY A 59 4.05 9.51 1.97
CA GLY A 59 5.20 8.62 2.14
C GLY A 59 4.74 7.18 2.28
N TRP A 60 5.57 6.26 1.83
CA TRP A 60 5.43 4.83 2.00
C TRP A 60 6.75 4.29 2.53
N ALA A 61 6.69 3.42 3.52
CA ALA A 61 7.84 2.67 3.99
C ALA A 61 7.41 1.22 4.17
N GLY A 62 8.24 0.27 3.79
CA GLY A 62 7.88 -1.13 3.91
C GLY A 62 9.07 -2.04 4.12
N LEU A 63 8.78 -3.16 4.78
CA LEU A 63 9.68 -4.26 5.05
C LEU A 63 9.04 -5.54 4.52
N GLY A 64 9.84 -6.37 3.87
CA GLY A 64 9.43 -7.63 3.29
C GLY A 64 10.39 -8.75 3.64
N LEU A 65 9.85 -9.94 3.82
CA LEU A 65 10.58 -11.19 3.95
C LEU A 65 9.92 -12.20 3.03
N SER A 66 10.70 -12.82 2.15
CA SER A 66 10.26 -13.93 1.31
C SER A 66 11.19 -15.10 1.53
N THR A 67 10.64 -16.29 1.77
CA THR A 67 11.41 -17.52 1.97
C THR A 67 10.96 -18.57 0.96
N ALA A 68 11.88 -19.03 0.12
CA ALA A 68 11.69 -20.20 -0.73
C ALA A 68 12.16 -21.43 0.04
N VAL A 69 11.22 -22.25 0.50
CA VAL A 69 11.48 -23.46 1.30
C VAL A 69 12.05 -24.56 0.42
N ASP A 70 11.43 -24.77 -0.75
CA ASP A 70 11.91 -25.67 -1.80
C ASP A 70 11.54 -25.11 -3.19
N GLN A 71 11.70 -25.92 -4.25
CA GLN A 71 11.39 -25.50 -5.62
C GLN A 71 9.87 -25.33 -5.88
N ARG A 72 9.04 -25.94 -5.04
CA ARG A 72 7.57 -25.99 -5.14
C ARG A 72 6.90 -25.06 -4.14
N TRP A 73 7.48 -24.78 -2.98
CA TRP A 73 6.86 -24.07 -1.87
C TRP A 73 7.70 -22.88 -1.40
N GLY A 74 7.02 -21.77 -1.16
CA GLY A 74 7.58 -20.61 -0.49
C GLY A 74 6.50 -19.80 0.21
N TRP A 75 6.92 -18.85 1.02
CA TRP A 75 6.02 -17.93 1.70
C TRP A 75 6.63 -16.54 1.75
N TYR A 76 5.78 -15.54 1.89
CA TYR A 76 6.21 -14.16 2.05
C TYR A 76 5.39 -13.44 3.10
N LEU A 77 6.01 -12.47 3.74
CA LEU A 77 5.43 -11.54 4.68
C LEU A 77 5.89 -10.14 4.30
N ASN A 78 4.96 -9.21 4.15
CA ASN A 78 5.24 -7.80 3.93
C ASN A 78 4.48 -6.95 4.94
N TYR A 79 5.14 -5.90 5.40
CA TYR A 79 4.54 -4.85 6.21
C TYR A 79 4.83 -3.51 5.57
N ASP A 80 3.76 -2.79 5.22
CA ASP A 80 3.82 -1.51 4.53
C ASP A 80 3.07 -0.46 5.34
N ALA A 81 3.70 0.69 5.55
CA ALA A 81 3.14 1.83 6.26
C ALA A 81 3.03 3.03 5.31
N GLN A 82 1.85 3.64 5.26
CA GLN A 82 1.60 4.89 4.56
C GLN A 82 1.61 6.06 5.55
N LEU A 83 2.42 7.07 5.26
CA LEU A 83 2.57 8.31 6.02
C LEU A 83 1.94 9.46 5.21
N GLY A 84 1.13 10.30 5.85
CA GLY A 84 0.55 11.50 5.25
C GLY A 84 0.93 12.78 6.01
N SER A 85 0.30 13.89 5.66
CA SER A 85 0.54 15.21 6.27
C SER A 85 0.20 15.32 7.77
N GLY A 86 -0.40 14.29 8.37
CA GLY A 86 -0.76 14.23 9.80
C GLY A 86 -0.28 12.98 10.52
N GLY A 87 0.69 12.25 9.95
CA GLY A 87 1.24 11.02 10.53
C GLY A 87 0.83 9.74 9.79
N LEU A 88 0.78 8.63 10.52
CA LEU A 88 0.48 7.30 9.97
C LEU A 88 -0.98 7.23 9.48
N ARG A 89 -1.16 7.04 8.17
CA ARG A 89 -2.48 6.97 7.53
C ARG A 89 -2.99 5.55 7.36
N ASN A 90 -2.10 4.62 7.05
CA ASN A 90 -2.48 3.24 6.79
C ASN A 90 -1.32 2.30 7.10
N ASN A 91 -1.64 1.07 7.51
CA ASN A 91 -0.68 -0.01 7.64
C ASN A 91 -1.28 -1.26 7.00
N VAL A 92 -0.50 -1.92 6.16
CA VAL A 92 -0.90 -3.13 5.46
C VAL A 92 0.07 -4.23 5.85
N LEU A 93 -0.46 -5.31 6.42
CA LEU A 93 0.27 -6.54 6.63
C LEU A 93 -0.22 -7.58 5.61
N SER A 94 0.70 -8.12 4.83
CA SER A 94 0.40 -9.13 3.81
C SER A 94 1.20 -10.39 4.08
N LEU A 95 0.51 -11.52 4.24
CA LEU A 95 1.11 -12.86 4.33
C LEU A 95 0.59 -13.69 3.17
N GLY A 96 1.45 -14.44 2.51
CA GLY A 96 1.04 -15.32 1.43
C GLY A 96 1.91 -16.57 1.32
N LEU A 97 1.31 -17.61 0.74
CA LEU A 97 1.96 -18.85 0.38
C LEU A 97 2.05 -18.92 -1.14
N ARG A 98 3.19 -19.39 -1.65
CA ARG A 98 3.41 -19.69 -3.06
C ARG A 98 3.61 -21.18 -3.19
N SER A 99 2.82 -21.81 -4.04
CA SER A 99 2.99 -23.20 -4.45
C SER A 99 3.09 -23.27 -5.98
N LYS A 100 4.00 -24.09 -6.51
CA LYS A 100 3.99 -24.49 -7.92
C LYS A 100 3.37 -25.88 -8.00
N LEU A 101 2.29 -26.00 -8.77
CA LEU A 101 1.74 -27.29 -9.18
C LEU A 101 2.28 -27.61 -10.58
N ASP A 102 2.82 -28.82 -10.72
CA ASP A 102 3.26 -29.39 -12.00
C ASP A 102 2.07 -29.88 -12.84
#